data_AF-A0A453FXD5-F1
#
_entry.id   AF-A0A453FXD5-F1
#
_cell.length_a   1.000
_cell.length_b   1.000
_cell.length_c   1.000
_cell.angle_alpha   90.00
_cell.angle_beta   90.00
_cell.angle_gamma   90.00
#
_symmetry.space_group_name_H-M   'P 1'
#
loop_
_entity.id
_entity.type
_entity.pdbx_description
1 polymer ?
#
loop_
_entity_poly.entity_id
_entity_poly.type
_entity_poly.pdbx_seq_one_letter_code
_entity_poly.pdbx_strand_id
1 'polypeptide(L)'
;MAIYDTLFSQLDVTSSQLLVTDRDFRDPSFGHQLRETVVSLLDLKVIPVFNENDAISTRRAPYEDSSGIFWDNDSLATLLAKELDADLLIMLSDVEGLYSGPPSDPQSKIIHTYINEKHGKLINFGEKSRVGRGGMQAKVAAAVTAASKGVPAVIASGFVTDSIIKIMRGEKIGTLFHNEANVWDCSKEVTTREMAVAAKDCSRHLQNLSSEERKKILLDIAGALDANVDLIISENEADLAAAQDSGYEKSLVARMTLKAGKITSLAESIRAIADMEDPISHTLKKTEVAKDLVFEKMYCPLGVLLIIFESRPDALVQIAALAIRSGNGLLLKGGKEAMRSNTILHKVITSVIPDAVGKKLIGLVKSKDEIADLLKLDDVIDLVIPRGSNRLVSQIKAQTKIPVLGHADGICHVYIDKSADMDMAKRIVLDAKVDYPAACNAMETLLVHKDLNKTEGLDDLLMELAKEGVVIYGGPVAHDTLKVPKVDSFHHEYSSMACTLEFVDDVQSAIDHINRYGRYAGFHLNILSMFFFCYTKFDLS
;
A
#
# COMPACT_ATOMS: atom_id res chain seq x y z
N MET A 1 10.93 43.70 -20.51
CA MET A 1 9.55 44.22 -20.57
C MET A 1 8.80 43.76 -21.81
N ALA A 2 9.30 44.00 -23.03
CA ALA A 2 8.62 43.62 -24.29
C ALA A 2 8.09 42.18 -24.37
N ILE A 3 8.79 41.20 -23.79
CA ILE A 3 8.33 39.80 -23.73
C ILE A 3 7.07 39.67 -22.86
N TYR A 4 7.05 40.30 -21.67
CA TYR A 4 5.89 40.31 -20.80
C TYR A 4 4.69 40.98 -21.47
N ASP A 5 4.91 42.14 -22.10
CA ASP A 5 3.83 42.85 -22.81
C ASP A 5 3.24 41.98 -23.93
N THR A 6 4.08 41.26 -24.67
CA THR A 6 3.63 40.36 -25.74
C THR A 6 2.81 39.18 -25.18
N LEU A 7 3.30 38.54 -24.11
CA LEU A 7 2.63 37.37 -23.52
C LEU A 7 1.32 37.73 -22.82
N PHE A 8 1.28 38.83 -22.06
CA PHE A 8 0.07 39.26 -21.39
C PHE A 8 -0.98 39.80 -22.38
N SER A 9 -0.56 40.46 -23.47
CA SER A 9 -1.48 40.92 -24.52
C SER A 9 -2.21 39.76 -25.20
N GLN A 10 -1.58 38.57 -25.31
CA GLN A 10 -2.26 37.38 -25.84
C GLN A 10 -3.41 36.90 -24.94
N LEU A 11 -3.41 37.29 -23.67
CA LEU A 11 -4.43 36.96 -22.67
C LEU A 11 -5.38 38.14 -22.40
N ASP A 12 -5.33 39.21 -23.20
CA ASP A 12 -6.08 40.45 -23.00
C ASP A 12 -5.80 41.12 -21.64
N VAL A 13 -4.55 40.98 -21.18
CA VAL A 13 -4.06 41.57 -19.92
C VAL A 13 -2.95 42.58 -20.23
N THR A 14 -2.99 43.73 -19.55
CA THR A 14 -1.95 44.76 -19.70
C THR A 14 -0.91 44.58 -18.60
N SER A 15 0.38 44.74 -18.91
CA SER A 15 1.46 44.82 -17.91
C SER A 15 1.99 46.25 -17.74
N SER A 16 2.48 46.57 -16.54
CA SER A 16 3.19 47.82 -16.25
C SER A 16 4.56 47.52 -15.64
N GLN A 17 5.53 48.40 -15.84
CA GLN A 17 6.85 48.24 -15.23
C GLN A 17 7.00 49.20 -14.04
N LEU A 18 7.37 48.65 -12.90
CA LEU A 18 7.71 49.41 -11.70
C LEU A 18 9.18 49.18 -11.35
N LEU A 19 9.93 50.27 -11.26
CA LEU A 19 11.36 50.23 -11.00
C LEU A 19 11.64 50.68 -9.56
N VAL A 20 12.40 49.88 -8.82
CA VAL A 20 12.69 50.12 -7.39
C VAL A 20 14.20 50.13 -7.13
N THR A 21 14.60 50.77 -6.04
CA THR A 21 15.99 50.92 -5.61
C THR A 21 16.14 50.58 -4.12
N ASP A 22 17.38 50.35 -3.68
CA ASP A 22 17.70 50.15 -2.25
C ASP A 22 17.24 51.32 -1.35
N ARG A 23 17.08 52.52 -1.89
CA ARG A 23 16.67 53.70 -1.11
C ARG A 23 15.18 53.66 -0.79
N ASP A 24 14.37 53.13 -1.69
CA ASP A 24 12.91 53.11 -1.56
C ASP A 24 12.51 52.26 -0.35
N PHE A 25 13.17 51.11 -0.16
CA PHE A 25 12.95 50.23 1.00
C PHE A 25 13.47 50.77 2.34
N ARG A 26 14.19 51.91 2.35
CA ARG A 26 14.59 52.59 3.60
C ARG A 26 13.53 53.58 4.09
N ASP A 27 12.64 54.02 3.21
CA ASP A 27 11.57 54.94 3.55
C ASP A 27 10.39 54.15 4.15
N PRO A 28 10.02 54.39 5.42
CA PRO A 28 8.88 53.71 6.05
C PRO A 28 7.53 53.95 5.35
N SER A 29 7.41 55.05 4.58
CA SER A 29 6.18 55.39 3.85
C SER A 29 6.06 54.70 2.50
N PHE A 30 7.16 54.12 1.99
CA PHE A 30 7.21 53.50 0.67
C PHE A 30 6.28 52.29 0.57
N GLY A 31 6.25 51.42 1.59
CA GLY A 31 5.41 50.22 1.58
C GLY A 31 3.92 50.54 1.41
N HIS A 32 3.42 51.59 2.09
CA HIS A 32 2.04 52.05 1.96
C HIS A 32 1.73 52.56 0.55
N GLN A 33 2.58 53.44 0.02
CA GLN A 33 2.40 54.02 -1.32
C GLN A 33 2.49 52.94 -2.42
N LEU A 34 3.44 52.02 -2.26
CA LEU A 34 3.63 50.89 -3.16
C LEU A 34 2.37 50.01 -3.21
N ARG A 35 1.80 49.71 -2.04
CA ARG A 35 0.58 48.91 -1.93
C ARG A 35 -0.63 49.59 -2.58
N GLU A 36 -0.86 50.87 -2.29
CA GLU A 36 -1.94 51.64 -2.93
C GLU A 36 -1.80 51.65 -4.46
N THR A 37 -0.57 51.81 -4.94
CA THR A 37 -0.27 51.80 -6.38
C THR A 37 -0.55 50.43 -6.99
N VAL A 38 -0.09 49.35 -6.37
CA VAL A 38 -0.33 47.98 -6.86
C VAL A 38 -1.81 47.63 -6.86
N VAL A 39 -2.53 47.95 -5.79
CA VAL A 39 -3.99 47.71 -5.72
C VAL A 39 -4.70 48.49 -6.84
N SER A 40 -4.36 49.76 -7.04
CA SER A 40 -4.94 50.58 -8.11
C SER A 40 -4.66 50.02 -9.51
N LEU A 41 -3.45 49.50 -9.75
CA LEU A 41 -3.10 48.86 -11.02
C LEU A 41 -3.89 47.57 -11.24
N LEU A 42 -4.04 46.73 -10.20
CA LEU A 42 -4.80 45.49 -10.27
C LEU A 42 -6.30 45.75 -10.49
N ASP A 43 -6.87 46.79 -9.89
CA ASP A 43 -8.26 47.22 -10.12
C ASP A 43 -8.49 47.64 -11.59
N LEU A 44 -7.45 48.20 -12.22
CA LEU A 44 -7.43 48.52 -13.65
C LEU A 44 -7.10 47.32 -14.55
N LYS A 45 -6.99 46.11 -13.98
CA LYS A 45 -6.57 44.87 -14.67
C LYS A 45 -5.17 44.96 -15.29
N VAL A 46 -4.28 45.73 -14.66
CA VAL A 46 -2.88 45.89 -15.06
C VAL A 46 -1.98 45.10 -14.11
N ILE A 47 -1.18 44.17 -14.64
CA ILE A 47 -0.22 43.39 -13.86
C ILE A 47 1.09 44.19 -13.67
N PRO A 48 1.49 44.49 -12.44
CA PRO A 48 2.78 45.15 -12.18
C PRO A 48 3.95 44.16 -12.30
N VAL A 49 4.97 44.56 -13.06
CA VAL A 49 6.25 43.84 -13.21
C VAL A 49 7.34 44.68 -12.56
N PHE A 50 7.91 44.14 -11.48
CA PHE A 50 8.96 44.81 -10.71
C PHE A 50 10.36 44.49 -11.23
N ASN A 51 11.24 45.50 -11.25
CA ASN A 51 12.66 45.29 -11.50
C ASN A 51 13.53 46.29 -10.71
N GLU A 52 14.79 45.95 -10.45
CA GLU A 52 15.76 46.92 -9.90
C GLU A 52 16.05 48.01 -10.94
N ASN A 53 16.10 49.27 -10.49
CA ASN A 53 16.53 50.38 -11.31
C ASN A 53 18.07 50.51 -11.29
N ASP A 54 18.74 49.66 -12.07
CA ASP A 54 20.21 49.63 -12.16
C ASP A 54 20.81 51.00 -12.53
N ALA A 55 20.09 51.83 -13.30
CA ALA A 55 20.58 53.11 -13.82
C ALA A 55 20.78 54.18 -12.73
N ILE A 56 20.06 54.08 -11.61
CA ILE A 56 20.12 55.05 -10.50
C ILE A 56 20.46 54.39 -9.15
N SER A 57 20.73 53.08 -9.15
CA SER A 57 21.15 52.33 -7.97
C SER A 57 22.50 52.88 -7.47
N THR A 58 22.64 53.02 -6.15
CA THR A 58 23.84 53.63 -5.52
C THR A 58 25.08 52.74 -5.56
N ARG A 59 25.00 51.57 -6.18
CA ARG A 59 26.06 50.55 -6.23
C ARG A 59 27.13 50.97 -7.23
N ARG A 60 28.38 51.10 -6.77
CA ARG A 60 29.53 51.38 -7.63
C ARG A 60 30.29 50.09 -7.89
N ALA A 61 30.62 49.82 -9.16
CA ALA A 61 31.53 48.73 -9.51
C ALA A 61 32.96 49.07 -9.02
N PRO A 62 33.77 48.09 -8.54
CA PRO A 62 33.45 46.67 -8.42
C PRO A 62 32.51 46.37 -7.23
N TYR A 63 31.57 45.45 -7.45
CA TYR A 63 30.53 45.04 -6.49
C TYR A 63 31.14 44.20 -5.36
N GLU A 64 31.90 44.83 -4.46
CA GLU A 64 32.58 44.14 -3.35
C GLU A 64 31.81 44.21 -2.02
N ASP A 65 30.86 45.15 -1.88
CA ASP A 65 30.11 45.35 -0.64
C ASP A 65 28.69 44.78 -0.69
N SER A 66 28.38 43.84 0.20
CA SER A 66 27.04 43.32 0.51
C SER A 66 26.19 44.30 1.35
N SER A 67 26.42 45.62 1.23
CA SER A 67 25.81 46.66 2.07
C SER A 67 24.44 47.17 1.60
N GLY A 68 23.91 46.61 0.50
CA GLY A 68 22.55 46.85 -0.01
C GLY A 68 21.47 46.02 0.72
N ILE A 69 20.20 46.41 0.60
CA ILE A 69 19.08 45.75 1.31
C ILE A 69 18.67 44.45 0.59
N PHE A 70 18.96 44.32 -0.70
CA PHE A 70 18.81 43.09 -1.49
C PHE A 70 19.98 42.89 -2.45
N TRP A 71 20.33 41.65 -2.82
CA TRP A 71 21.50 41.35 -3.69
C TRP A 71 21.13 40.72 -5.04
N ASP A 72 19.99 40.03 -5.09
CA ASP A 72 19.46 39.34 -6.26
C ASP A 72 17.94 39.49 -6.37
N ASN A 73 17.37 39.01 -7.48
CA ASN A 73 15.93 39.04 -7.73
C ASN A 73 15.15 38.26 -6.67
N ASP A 74 15.75 37.20 -6.12
CA ASP A 74 15.15 36.38 -5.07
C ASP A 74 14.96 37.20 -3.77
N SER A 75 16.00 37.92 -3.35
CA SER A 75 15.94 38.84 -2.20
C SER A 75 14.99 40.01 -2.44
N LEU A 76 14.99 40.58 -3.65
CA LEU A 76 14.07 41.66 -4.03
C LEU A 76 12.61 41.20 -3.96
N ALA A 77 12.31 40.01 -4.49
CA ALA A 77 10.97 39.42 -4.45
C ALA A 77 10.50 39.22 -3.00
N THR A 78 11.37 38.76 -2.11
CA THR A 78 11.07 38.62 -0.68
C THR A 78 10.76 39.97 0.00
N LEU A 79 11.50 41.04 -0.33
CA LEU A 79 11.22 42.37 0.22
C LEU A 79 9.89 42.92 -0.29
N LEU A 80 9.64 42.81 -1.59
CA LEU A 80 8.39 43.25 -2.20
C LEU A 80 7.19 42.49 -1.64
N ALA A 81 7.30 41.17 -1.51
CA ALA A 81 6.24 40.34 -0.95
C ALA A 81 5.86 40.78 0.48
N LYS A 82 6.86 41.19 1.26
CA LYS A 82 6.64 41.73 2.60
C LYS A 82 6.01 43.13 2.56
N GLU A 83 6.52 44.07 1.78
CA GLU A 83 5.96 45.44 1.74
C GLU A 83 4.53 45.48 1.16
N LEU A 84 4.21 44.55 0.26
CA LEU A 84 2.89 44.36 -0.32
C LEU A 84 1.91 43.59 0.58
N ASP A 85 2.35 43.01 1.70
CA ASP A 85 1.59 42.02 2.49
C ASP A 85 1.00 40.90 1.61
N ALA A 86 1.85 40.28 0.78
CA ALA A 86 1.43 39.21 -0.10
C ALA A 86 1.02 37.95 0.69
N ASP A 87 -0.06 37.29 0.26
CA ASP A 87 -0.53 36.02 0.85
C ASP A 87 0.44 34.85 0.60
N LEU A 88 1.15 34.88 -0.53
CA LEU A 88 2.03 33.81 -0.98
C LEU A 88 3.10 34.32 -1.95
N LEU A 89 4.35 33.93 -1.73
CA LEU A 89 5.45 34.13 -2.66
C LEU A 89 5.76 32.83 -3.42
N ILE A 90 5.65 32.82 -4.74
CA ILE A 90 6.02 31.66 -5.57
C ILE A 90 7.31 31.97 -6.34
N MET A 91 8.34 31.17 -6.11
CA MET A 91 9.64 31.27 -6.76
C MET A 91 9.79 30.13 -7.77
N LEU A 92 9.86 30.48 -9.06
CA LEU A 92 10.02 29.49 -10.12
C LEU A 92 11.51 29.23 -10.39
N SER A 93 11.91 27.96 -10.32
CA SER A 93 13.27 27.49 -10.58
C SER A 93 13.33 26.48 -11.71
N ASP A 94 14.55 26.16 -12.12
CA ASP A 94 14.91 25.06 -13.01
C ASP A 94 14.83 23.66 -12.37
N VAL A 95 14.71 23.59 -11.04
CA VAL A 95 14.52 22.35 -10.28
C VAL A 95 13.08 22.25 -9.77
N GLU A 96 12.61 21.03 -9.54
CA GLU A 96 11.24 20.78 -9.06
C GLU A 96 10.99 21.30 -7.65
N GLY A 97 12.03 21.36 -6.82
CA GLY A 97 12.00 21.86 -5.46
C GLY A 97 13.34 21.58 -4.77
N LEU A 98 13.31 21.57 -3.45
CA LEU A 98 14.43 21.17 -2.61
C LEU A 98 14.47 19.65 -2.48
N TYR A 99 15.64 19.04 -2.64
CA TYR A 99 15.80 17.59 -2.55
C TYR A 99 16.51 17.18 -1.26
N SER A 100 16.27 15.95 -0.79
CA SER A 100 16.94 15.34 0.37
C SER A 100 18.41 14.96 0.10
N GLY A 101 18.83 14.99 -1.16
CA GLY A 101 20.19 14.76 -1.63
C GLY A 101 20.40 15.38 -3.02
N PRO A 102 21.50 15.06 -3.73
CA PRO A 102 21.74 15.55 -5.09
C PRO A 102 20.59 15.16 -6.03
N PRO A 103 20.03 16.06 -6.87
CA PRO A 103 18.93 15.73 -7.79
C PRO A 103 19.26 14.63 -8.81
N SER A 104 20.54 14.39 -9.06
CA SER A 104 21.03 13.32 -9.95
C SER A 104 21.05 11.93 -9.29
N ASP A 105 20.86 11.84 -7.97
CA ASP A 105 20.82 10.58 -7.24
C ASP A 105 19.39 9.98 -7.28
N PRO A 106 19.20 8.73 -7.76
CA PRO A 106 17.91 8.06 -7.77
C PRO A 106 17.24 7.90 -6.40
N GLN A 107 18.00 7.97 -5.29
CA GLN A 107 17.45 7.92 -3.93
C GLN A 107 16.99 9.28 -3.39
N SER A 108 17.26 10.36 -4.12
CA SER A 108 16.92 11.71 -3.69
C SER A 108 15.43 11.99 -3.87
N LYS A 109 14.76 12.42 -2.79
CA LYS A 109 13.32 12.74 -2.77
C LYS A 109 13.12 14.24 -2.60
N ILE A 110 12.04 14.77 -3.18
CA ILE A 110 11.65 16.18 -2.99
C ILE A 110 11.14 16.36 -1.55
N ILE A 111 11.62 17.41 -0.91
CA ILE A 111 11.14 17.88 0.38
C ILE A 111 9.98 18.82 0.10
N HIS A 112 8.75 18.39 0.41
CA HIS A 112 7.56 19.22 0.15
C HIS A 112 7.34 20.33 1.18
N THR A 113 7.84 20.16 2.40
CA THR A 113 7.75 21.17 3.47
C THR A 113 9.12 21.35 4.11
N TYR A 114 9.66 22.57 4.04
CA TYR A 114 10.95 22.90 4.63
C TYR A 114 10.80 23.25 6.12
N ILE A 115 11.30 22.35 6.97
CA ILE A 115 11.51 22.59 8.40
C ILE A 115 12.96 22.97 8.67
N ASN A 116 13.20 24.17 9.18
CA ASN A 116 14.55 24.70 9.39
C ASN A 116 15.38 23.86 10.38
N GLU A 117 14.77 23.37 11.47
CA GLU A 117 15.44 22.55 12.49
C GLU A 117 15.90 21.18 11.95
N LYS A 118 15.14 20.62 11.01
CA LYS A 118 15.37 19.29 10.42
C LYS A 118 16.27 19.36 9.19
N HIS A 119 16.11 20.37 8.35
CA HIS A 119 16.76 20.40 7.03
C HIS A 119 17.92 21.39 6.94
N GLY A 120 17.97 22.42 7.80
CA GLY A 120 18.94 23.51 7.67
C GLY A 120 20.41 23.11 7.83
N LYS A 121 20.70 21.97 8.48
CA LYS A 121 22.07 21.43 8.64
C LYS A 121 22.39 20.24 7.72
N LEU A 122 21.39 19.67 7.06
CA LEU A 122 21.49 18.41 6.33
C LEU A 122 21.64 18.61 4.81
N ILE A 123 21.29 19.80 4.30
CA ILE A 123 21.29 20.08 2.86
C ILE A 123 22.62 20.72 2.45
N ASN A 124 23.38 20.02 1.62
CA ASN A 124 24.55 20.57 0.94
C ASN A 124 24.12 21.20 -0.38
N PHE A 125 24.32 22.51 -0.51
CA PHE A 125 24.03 23.24 -1.76
C PHE A 125 25.19 23.10 -2.74
N GLY A 126 24.90 22.74 -3.99
CA GLY A 126 25.89 22.65 -5.07
C GLY A 126 26.40 24.01 -5.56
N GLU A 127 27.47 23.99 -6.37
CA GLU A 127 28.10 25.20 -6.92
C GLU A 127 27.17 26.03 -7.83
N LYS A 128 27.43 27.34 -7.89
CA LYS A 128 26.63 28.34 -8.61
C LYS A 128 26.50 28.02 -10.11
N SER A 129 25.33 28.26 -10.70
CA SER A 129 25.12 28.12 -12.14
C SER A 129 25.83 29.22 -12.93
N ARG A 130 26.19 28.91 -14.19
CA ARG A 130 27.07 29.72 -15.07
C ARG A 130 26.50 31.10 -15.48
N VAL A 131 25.20 31.34 -15.29
CA VAL A 131 24.47 32.52 -15.80
C VAL A 131 23.66 33.28 -14.74
N GLY A 132 23.55 32.75 -13.52
CA GLY A 132 22.77 33.35 -12.43
C GLY A 132 23.65 34.01 -11.37
N ARG A 133 23.24 35.19 -10.86
CA ARG A 133 23.91 35.84 -9.71
C ARG A 133 23.58 35.15 -8.36
N GLY A 134 22.49 34.39 -8.30
CA GLY A 134 22.01 33.63 -7.12
C GLY A 134 21.89 32.12 -7.42
N GLY A 135 22.31 31.29 -6.47
CA GLY A 135 22.18 29.82 -6.52
C GLY A 135 20.99 29.32 -5.71
N MET A 136 20.79 27.99 -5.63
CA MET A 136 19.72 27.39 -4.79
C MET A 136 19.80 27.82 -3.32
N GLN A 137 21.01 28.06 -2.81
CA GLN A 137 21.21 28.60 -1.47
C GLN A 137 20.58 29.98 -1.29
N ALA A 138 20.64 30.85 -2.31
CA ALA A 138 20.06 32.19 -2.25
C ALA A 138 18.53 32.13 -2.27
N LYS A 139 17.94 31.28 -3.13
CA LYS A 139 16.49 31.02 -3.15
C LYS A 139 15.96 30.49 -1.84
N VAL A 140 16.66 29.51 -1.25
CA VAL A 140 16.28 28.97 0.07
C VAL A 140 16.40 30.04 1.15
N ALA A 141 17.48 30.82 1.17
CA ALA A 141 17.64 31.92 2.12
C ALA A 141 16.54 32.99 1.97
N ALA A 142 16.17 33.34 0.73
CA ALA A 142 15.11 34.28 0.43
C ALA A 142 13.73 33.75 0.86
N ALA A 143 13.42 32.47 0.60
CA ALA A 143 12.19 31.82 1.01
C ALA A 143 12.06 31.68 2.54
N VAL A 144 13.16 31.34 3.23
CA VAL A 144 13.21 31.33 4.70
C VAL A 144 13.05 32.74 5.27
N THR A 145 13.61 33.75 4.62
CA THR A 145 13.45 35.15 5.03
C THR A 145 12.02 35.64 4.81
N ALA A 146 11.36 35.24 3.71
CA ALA A 146 9.96 35.55 3.47
C ALA A 146 9.07 34.90 4.53
N ALA A 147 9.27 33.61 4.78
CA ALA A 147 8.55 32.87 5.80
C ALA A 147 8.71 33.52 7.18
N SER A 148 9.95 33.81 7.62
CA SER A 148 10.21 34.44 8.93
C SER A 148 9.55 35.80 9.11
N LYS A 149 9.27 36.52 8.01
CA LYS A 149 8.55 37.80 7.99
C LYS A 149 7.03 37.67 7.86
N GLY A 150 6.49 36.44 7.87
CA GLY A 150 5.06 36.17 7.84
C GLY A 150 4.47 35.89 6.46
N VAL A 151 5.29 35.82 5.41
CA VAL A 151 4.84 35.51 4.05
C VAL A 151 5.22 34.08 3.68
N PRO A 152 4.27 33.14 3.52
CA PRO A 152 4.54 31.80 3.02
C PRO A 152 5.25 31.86 1.66
N ALA A 153 6.24 31.00 1.44
CA ALA A 153 6.97 30.93 0.18
C ALA A 153 7.01 29.52 -0.40
N VAL A 154 6.94 29.36 -1.71
CA VAL A 154 7.03 28.08 -2.41
C VAL A 154 8.11 28.15 -3.49
N ILE A 155 9.05 27.21 -3.48
CA ILE A 155 10.00 27.01 -4.59
C ILE A 155 9.50 25.85 -5.44
N ALA A 156 9.23 26.10 -6.73
CA ALA A 156 8.69 25.10 -7.65
C ALA A 156 9.32 25.21 -9.05
N SER A 157 9.16 24.18 -9.88
CA SER A 157 9.66 24.20 -11.26
C SER A 157 8.87 25.15 -12.15
N GLY A 158 9.59 26.00 -12.88
CA GLY A 158 9.05 26.85 -13.94
C GLY A 158 8.80 26.11 -15.27
N PHE A 159 9.25 24.85 -15.39
CA PHE A 159 9.03 24.03 -16.60
C PHE A 159 7.76 23.18 -16.53
N VAL A 160 7.19 23.00 -15.33
CA VAL A 160 5.98 22.21 -15.12
C VAL A 160 4.74 23.05 -15.47
N THR A 161 3.89 22.53 -16.35
CA THR A 161 2.64 23.20 -16.72
C THR A 161 1.68 23.28 -15.54
N ASP A 162 0.97 24.42 -15.46
CA ASP A 162 0.00 24.75 -14.43
C ASP A 162 0.57 24.73 -13.00
N SER A 163 1.89 24.83 -12.83
CA SER A 163 2.54 24.77 -11.51
C SER A 163 1.96 25.80 -10.54
N ILE A 164 1.82 27.06 -10.98
CA ILE A 164 1.23 28.14 -10.19
C ILE A 164 -0.21 27.81 -9.76
N ILE A 165 -1.05 27.36 -10.70
CA ILE A 165 -2.47 27.05 -10.42
C ILE A 165 -2.59 25.89 -9.43
N LYS A 166 -1.78 24.84 -9.59
CA LYS A 166 -1.78 23.67 -8.70
C LYS A 166 -1.29 24.02 -7.29
N ILE A 167 -0.28 24.89 -7.17
CA ILE A 167 0.17 25.43 -5.87
C ILE A 167 -0.98 26.21 -5.21
N MET A 168 -1.68 27.07 -5.95
CA MET A 168 -2.82 27.82 -5.42
C MET A 168 -4.00 26.93 -4.98
N ARG A 169 -4.13 25.73 -5.55
CA ARG A 169 -5.12 24.71 -5.15
C ARG A 169 -4.69 23.89 -3.92
N GLY A 170 -3.48 24.11 -3.40
CA GLY A 170 -2.94 23.38 -2.26
C GLY A 170 -2.36 22.00 -2.61
N GLU A 171 -2.06 21.74 -3.89
CA GLU A 171 -1.36 20.51 -4.28
C GLU A 171 0.11 20.56 -3.83
N LYS A 172 0.69 19.42 -3.44
CA LYS A 172 2.07 19.29 -2.96
C LYS A 172 3.09 19.41 -4.11
N ILE A 173 3.22 20.60 -4.71
CA ILE A 173 4.17 20.87 -5.79
C ILE A 173 5.31 21.75 -5.28
N GLY A 174 6.53 21.28 -5.50
CA GLY A 174 7.74 21.93 -5.00
C GLY A 174 7.87 21.87 -3.48
N THR A 175 8.51 22.88 -2.91
CA THR A 175 8.84 22.98 -1.49
C THR A 175 8.23 24.22 -0.86
N LEU A 176 7.38 24.02 0.14
CA LEU A 176 6.75 25.07 0.94
C LEU A 176 7.64 25.48 2.12
N PHE A 177 7.73 26.79 2.35
CA PHE A 177 8.42 27.44 3.45
C PHE A 177 7.39 28.23 4.26
N HIS A 178 7.25 27.91 5.54
CA HIS A 178 6.31 28.58 6.43
C HIS A 178 6.84 28.63 7.87
N ASN A 179 6.46 29.67 8.64
CA ASN A 179 6.85 29.79 10.05
C ASN A 179 6.29 28.69 10.94
N GLU A 180 5.06 28.30 10.67
CA GLU A 180 4.39 27.19 11.35
C GLU A 180 4.57 25.87 10.60
N ALA A 181 5.58 25.74 9.74
CA ALA A 181 5.84 24.48 9.02
C ALA A 181 5.95 23.29 9.99
N ASN A 182 6.49 23.50 11.19
CA ASN A 182 6.56 22.48 12.25
C ASN A 182 5.18 22.03 12.76
N VAL A 183 4.18 22.93 12.70
CA VAL A 183 2.80 22.68 13.13
C VAL A 183 1.98 22.09 11.98
N TRP A 184 2.25 22.48 10.73
CA TRP A 184 1.52 21.95 9.57
C TRP A 184 2.03 20.57 9.14
N ASP A 185 3.30 20.27 9.39
CA ASP A 185 3.84 18.91 9.35
C ASP A 185 3.38 18.05 10.55
N CYS A 186 2.46 18.56 11.39
CA CYS A 186 1.75 17.74 12.38
C CYS A 186 0.69 16.81 11.76
N SER A 187 0.55 16.75 10.43
CA SER A 187 0.39 15.42 9.85
C SER A 187 1.72 14.70 10.00
N LYS A 188 1.98 14.14 11.19
CA LYS A 188 3.01 13.12 11.35
C LYS A 188 2.74 12.10 10.25
N GLU A 189 3.44 12.18 9.12
CA GLU A 189 3.68 11.04 8.27
C GLU A 189 4.50 10.13 9.18
N VAL A 190 3.77 9.33 9.97
CA VAL A 190 4.34 8.27 10.79
C VAL A 190 5.16 7.49 9.79
N THR A 191 6.48 7.60 9.90
CA THR A 191 7.35 6.89 8.97
C THR A 191 6.95 5.41 9.05
N THR A 192 7.02 4.68 7.93
CA THR A 192 6.63 3.27 7.89
C THR A 192 7.28 2.46 9.01
N ARG A 193 8.51 2.84 9.37
CA ARG A 193 9.25 2.34 10.53
C ARG A 193 8.62 2.71 11.88
N GLU A 194 8.23 3.96 12.11
CA GLU A 194 7.50 4.34 13.34
C GLU A 194 6.20 3.58 13.52
N MET A 195 5.48 3.31 12.43
CA MET A 195 4.25 2.52 12.48
C MET A 195 4.55 1.07 12.88
N ALA A 196 5.60 0.48 12.31
CA ALA A 196 6.05 -0.87 12.65
C ALA A 196 6.52 -0.98 14.11
N VAL A 197 7.29 0.00 14.58
CA VAL A 197 7.77 0.06 15.97
C VAL A 197 6.59 0.25 16.92
N ALA A 198 5.64 1.13 16.61
CA ALA A 198 4.45 1.33 17.42
C ALA A 198 3.60 0.05 17.52
N ALA A 199 3.46 -0.70 16.41
CA ALA A 199 2.77 -1.98 16.42
C ALA A 199 3.49 -3.02 17.29
N LYS A 200 4.84 -3.04 17.27
CA LYS A 200 5.68 -3.90 18.12
C LYS A 200 5.56 -3.58 19.60
N ASP A 201 5.51 -2.30 19.95
CA ASP A 201 5.37 -1.89 21.34
C ASP A 201 3.95 -2.17 21.86
N CYS A 202 2.92 -1.89 21.06
CA CYS A 202 1.54 -2.23 21.41
C CYS A 202 1.34 -3.76 21.51
N SER A 203 2.02 -4.56 20.69
CA SER A 203 1.92 -6.02 20.77
C SER A 203 2.48 -6.55 22.09
N ARG A 204 3.55 -5.96 22.63
CA ARG A 204 4.07 -6.31 23.96
C ARG A 204 3.05 -6.04 25.06
N HIS A 205 2.31 -4.93 24.96
CA HIS A 205 1.22 -4.65 25.91
C HIS A 205 0.08 -5.65 25.76
N LEU A 206 -0.30 -6.01 24.53
CA LEU A 206 -1.30 -7.03 24.26
C LEU A 206 -0.91 -8.41 24.83
N GLN A 207 0.38 -8.74 24.79
CA GLN A 207 0.93 -9.99 25.32
C GLN A 207 0.87 -10.08 26.85
N ASN A 208 0.89 -8.94 27.54
CA ASN A 208 0.75 -8.87 28.99
C ASN A 208 -0.70 -9.05 29.48
N LEU A 209 -1.68 -8.99 28.58
CA LEU A 209 -3.07 -9.25 28.93
C LEU A 209 -3.32 -10.73 29.18
N SER A 210 -4.33 -11.02 30.00
CA SER A 210 -4.89 -12.37 30.15
C SER A 210 -5.66 -12.80 28.90
N SER A 211 -5.88 -14.12 28.76
CA SER A 211 -6.72 -14.66 27.67
C SER A 211 -8.13 -14.06 27.68
N GLU A 212 -8.74 -13.89 28.86
CA GLU A 212 -10.09 -13.33 28.99
C GLU A 212 -10.16 -11.85 28.56
N GLU A 213 -9.12 -11.07 28.83
CA GLU A 213 -9.04 -9.68 28.36
C GLU A 213 -8.90 -9.62 26.83
N ARG A 214 -8.06 -10.48 26.22
CA ARG A 214 -7.98 -10.58 24.75
C ARG A 214 -9.30 -11.04 24.13
N LYS A 215 -9.97 -12.00 24.77
CA LYS A 215 -11.30 -12.48 24.36
C LYS A 215 -12.32 -11.35 24.40
N LYS A 216 -12.34 -10.56 25.47
CA LYS A 216 -13.22 -9.39 25.59
C LYS A 216 -13.01 -8.39 24.45
N ILE A 217 -11.76 -8.08 24.10
CA ILE A 217 -11.46 -7.19 22.96
C ILE A 217 -12.10 -7.72 21.67
N LEU A 218 -12.02 -9.03 21.40
CA LEU A 218 -12.63 -9.64 20.21
C LEU A 218 -14.17 -9.55 20.23
N LEU A 219 -14.80 -9.77 21.39
CA LEU A 219 -16.25 -9.61 21.53
C LEU A 219 -16.68 -8.14 21.32
N ASP A 220 -15.92 -7.19 21.84
CA ASP A 220 -16.15 -5.77 21.65
C ASP A 220 -16.00 -5.38 20.15
N ILE A 221 -15.02 -5.95 19.43
CA ILE A 221 -14.87 -5.80 17.98
C ILE A 221 -16.09 -6.35 17.24
N ALA A 222 -16.57 -7.54 17.59
CA ALA A 222 -17.76 -8.13 16.96
C ALA A 222 -18.99 -7.24 17.17
N GLY A 223 -19.19 -6.72 18.39
CA GLY A 223 -20.28 -5.78 18.69
C GLY A 223 -20.15 -4.45 17.94
N ALA A 224 -18.94 -3.93 17.78
CA ALA A 224 -18.71 -2.70 17.01
C ALA A 224 -18.95 -2.87 15.51
N LEU A 225 -18.65 -4.03 14.93
CA LEU A 225 -19.00 -4.33 13.54
C LEU A 225 -20.52 -4.37 13.34
N ASP A 226 -21.25 -5.06 14.23
CA ASP A 226 -22.71 -5.14 14.18
C ASP A 226 -23.36 -3.75 14.34
N ALA A 227 -22.81 -2.88 15.19
CA ALA A 227 -23.32 -1.52 15.39
C ALA A 227 -23.04 -0.55 14.22
N ASN A 228 -22.07 -0.86 13.37
CA ASN A 228 -21.63 0.03 12.27
C ASN A 228 -21.91 -0.56 10.87
N VAL A 229 -22.81 -1.55 10.75
CA VAL A 229 -23.14 -2.22 9.48
C VAL A 229 -23.48 -1.22 8.38
N ASP A 230 -24.38 -0.27 8.65
CA ASP A 230 -24.84 0.69 7.64
C ASP A 230 -23.71 1.59 7.12
N LEU A 231 -22.81 2.03 8.03
CA LEU A 231 -21.65 2.83 7.66
C LEU A 231 -20.64 2.04 6.83
N ILE A 232 -20.39 0.78 7.18
CA ILE A 232 -19.47 -0.10 6.44
C ILE A 232 -20.01 -0.37 5.03
N ILE A 233 -21.31 -0.62 4.90
CA ILE A 233 -21.96 -0.84 3.60
C ILE A 233 -21.88 0.41 2.74
N SER A 234 -22.18 1.59 3.30
CA SER A 234 -22.14 2.85 2.56
C SER A 234 -20.75 3.15 1.97
N GLU A 235 -19.68 2.94 2.73
CA GLU A 235 -18.31 3.12 2.22
C GLU A 235 -17.90 2.03 1.23
N ASN A 236 -18.40 0.79 1.40
CA ASN A 236 -18.16 -0.29 0.45
C ASN A 236 -18.84 -0.02 -0.90
N GLU A 237 -20.08 0.47 -0.89
CA GLU A 237 -20.80 0.86 -2.10
C GLU A 237 -20.06 1.98 -2.87
N ALA A 238 -19.44 2.93 -2.16
CA ALA A 238 -18.61 3.96 -2.78
C ALA A 238 -17.35 3.38 -3.46
N ASP A 239 -16.68 2.38 -2.85
CA ASP A 239 -15.57 1.67 -3.48
C ASP A 239 -16.05 0.84 -4.70
N LEU A 240 -17.20 0.17 -4.60
CA LEU A 240 -17.78 -0.63 -5.70
C LEU A 240 -18.17 0.25 -6.89
N ALA A 241 -18.75 1.42 -6.67
CA ALA A 241 -19.06 2.39 -7.72
C ALA A 241 -17.77 2.87 -8.42
N ALA A 242 -16.77 3.28 -7.66
CA ALA A 242 -15.49 3.71 -8.21
C ALA A 242 -14.77 2.58 -8.99
N ALA A 243 -14.91 1.32 -8.55
CA ALA A 243 -14.36 0.17 -9.24
C ALA A 243 -15.10 -0.14 -10.56
N GLN A 244 -16.42 0.02 -10.60
CA GLN A 244 -17.20 -0.13 -11.83
C GLN A 244 -16.83 0.95 -12.85
N ASP A 245 -16.72 2.22 -12.42
CA ASP A 245 -16.30 3.34 -13.28
C ASP A 245 -14.89 3.16 -13.83
N SER A 246 -14.00 2.52 -13.05
CA SER A 246 -12.62 2.22 -13.45
C SER A 246 -12.50 0.98 -14.34
N GLY A 247 -13.60 0.30 -14.66
CA GLY A 247 -13.62 -0.85 -15.56
C GLY A 247 -13.03 -2.14 -14.99
N TYR A 248 -13.05 -2.34 -13.67
CA TYR A 248 -12.61 -3.59 -13.07
C TYR A 248 -13.52 -4.77 -13.44
N GLU A 249 -12.94 -5.97 -13.55
CA GLU A 249 -13.70 -7.18 -13.88
C GLU A 249 -14.76 -7.53 -12.83
N LYS A 250 -15.88 -8.12 -13.28
CA LYS A 250 -16.99 -8.56 -12.41
C LYS A 250 -16.54 -9.51 -11.31
N SER A 251 -15.57 -10.38 -11.60
CA SER A 251 -14.97 -11.32 -10.64
C SER A 251 -14.29 -10.60 -9.47
N LEU A 252 -13.60 -9.50 -9.74
CA LEU A 252 -12.90 -8.69 -8.75
C LEU A 252 -13.89 -7.90 -7.89
N VAL A 253 -14.89 -7.29 -8.52
CA VAL A 253 -15.97 -6.56 -7.85
C VAL A 253 -16.76 -7.47 -6.90
N ALA A 254 -17.04 -8.72 -7.30
CA ALA A 254 -17.72 -9.69 -6.46
C ALA A 254 -16.93 -10.01 -5.17
N ARG A 255 -15.58 -10.08 -5.24
CA ARG A 255 -14.73 -10.31 -4.06
C ARG A 255 -14.71 -9.12 -3.09
N MET A 256 -14.85 -7.91 -3.60
CA MET A 256 -14.89 -6.68 -2.79
C MET A 256 -16.23 -6.45 -2.09
N THR A 257 -17.30 -7.08 -2.57
CA THR A 257 -18.66 -6.80 -2.11
C THR A 257 -18.87 -7.25 -0.66
N LEU A 258 -19.27 -6.32 0.20
CA LEU A 258 -19.67 -6.57 1.59
C LEU A 258 -21.17 -6.31 1.74
N LYS A 259 -21.95 -7.39 1.88
CA LYS A 259 -23.37 -7.31 2.22
C LYS A 259 -23.56 -7.41 3.73
N ALA A 260 -24.69 -6.94 4.24
CA ALA A 260 -25.05 -7.02 5.67
C ALA A 260 -24.83 -8.43 6.25
N GLY A 261 -25.35 -9.47 5.59
CA GLY A 261 -25.17 -10.86 6.06
C GLY A 261 -23.71 -11.32 6.12
N LYS A 262 -22.82 -10.78 5.26
CA LYS A 262 -21.39 -11.08 5.31
C LYS A 262 -20.71 -10.40 6.51
N ILE A 263 -21.14 -9.18 6.87
CA ILE A 263 -20.63 -8.48 8.06
C ILE A 263 -21.06 -9.23 9.34
N THR A 264 -22.32 -9.67 9.41
CA THR A 264 -22.80 -10.50 10.52
C THR A 264 -22.03 -11.81 10.63
N SER A 265 -21.80 -12.51 9.51
CA SER A 265 -20.99 -13.73 9.48
C SER A 265 -19.53 -13.48 9.91
N LEU A 266 -18.96 -12.31 9.59
CA LEU A 266 -17.64 -11.91 10.09
C LEU A 266 -17.67 -11.71 11.61
N ALA A 267 -18.69 -11.04 12.15
CA ALA A 267 -18.84 -10.87 13.60
C ALA A 267 -18.98 -12.21 14.33
N GLU A 268 -19.76 -13.16 13.78
CA GLU A 268 -19.85 -14.54 14.27
C GLU A 268 -18.50 -15.26 14.21
N SER A 269 -17.76 -15.10 13.13
CA SER A 269 -16.41 -15.70 12.98
C SER A 269 -15.44 -15.16 14.04
N ILE A 270 -15.52 -13.87 14.39
CA ILE A 270 -14.71 -13.27 15.47
C ILE A 270 -15.10 -13.85 16.83
N ARG A 271 -16.39 -14.02 17.10
CA ARG A 271 -16.87 -14.67 18.33
C ARG A 271 -16.33 -16.10 18.44
N ALA A 272 -16.35 -16.85 17.34
CA ALA A 272 -15.76 -18.18 17.29
C ALA A 272 -14.25 -18.17 17.58
N ILE A 273 -13.49 -17.20 17.03
CA ILE A 273 -12.05 -17.03 17.34
C ILE A 273 -11.84 -16.66 18.82
N ALA A 274 -12.74 -15.86 19.40
CA ALA A 274 -12.70 -15.47 20.80
C ALA A 274 -12.90 -16.67 21.74
N ASP A 275 -13.71 -17.65 21.32
CA ASP A 275 -13.97 -18.89 22.07
C ASP A 275 -12.91 -19.98 21.87
N MET A 276 -11.96 -19.81 20.93
CA MET A 276 -10.84 -20.75 20.77
C MET A 276 -9.95 -20.81 22.02
N GLU A 277 -9.32 -21.97 22.23
CA GLU A 277 -8.30 -22.16 23.26
C GLU A 277 -7.16 -21.16 23.11
N ASP A 278 -6.52 -20.76 24.21
CA ASP A 278 -5.58 -19.64 24.23
C ASP A 278 -4.23 -19.98 23.59
N PRO A 279 -3.90 -19.48 22.39
CA PRO A 279 -2.74 -19.98 21.64
C PRO A 279 -1.38 -19.60 22.26
N ILE A 280 -1.35 -18.73 23.27
CA ILE A 280 -0.11 -18.18 23.85
C ILE A 280 0.26 -18.87 25.15
N SER A 281 -0.69 -19.07 26.07
CA SER A 281 -0.40 -19.53 27.44
C SER A 281 -0.33 -21.05 27.60
N HIS A 282 -0.02 -21.79 26.52
CA HIS A 282 0.12 -23.25 26.54
C HIS A 282 1.58 -23.71 26.67
N THR A 283 1.88 -24.44 27.76
CA THR A 283 3.14 -25.17 27.94
C THR A 283 3.07 -26.51 27.22
N LEU A 284 3.92 -26.69 26.21
CA LEU A 284 4.03 -27.91 25.40
C LEU A 284 4.80 -29.02 26.11
N LYS A 285 5.90 -28.66 26.77
CA LYS A 285 6.78 -29.64 27.42
C LYS A 285 7.44 -29.00 28.63
N LYS A 286 7.45 -29.73 29.74
CA LYS A 286 8.15 -29.36 30.96
C LYS A 286 9.09 -30.50 31.34
N THR A 287 10.36 -30.21 31.56
CA THR A 287 11.36 -31.24 31.89
C THR A 287 12.32 -30.69 32.93
N GLU A 288 12.41 -31.37 34.07
CA GLU A 288 13.45 -31.11 35.07
C GLU A 288 14.75 -31.75 34.59
N VAL A 289 15.75 -30.92 34.27
CA VAL A 289 17.04 -31.36 33.70
C VAL A 289 18.04 -31.67 34.82
N ALA A 290 17.95 -30.94 35.91
CA ALA A 290 18.69 -31.15 37.15
C ALA A 290 17.84 -30.64 38.32
N LYS A 291 18.25 -30.97 39.54
CA LYS A 291 17.58 -30.47 40.75
C LYS A 291 17.44 -28.95 40.69
N ASP A 292 16.21 -28.47 40.79
CA ASP A 292 15.83 -27.04 40.74
C ASP A 292 16.08 -26.35 39.38
N LEU A 293 16.33 -27.11 38.29
CA LEU A 293 16.48 -26.58 36.92
C LEU A 293 15.43 -27.19 35.99
N VAL A 294 14.37 -26.43 35.73
CA VAL A 294 13.24 -26.86 34.90
C VAL A 294 13.23 -26.11 33.57
N PHE A 295 13.20 -26.87 32.48
CA PHE A 295 13.04 -26.35 31.12
C PHE A 295 11.58 -26.44 30.70
N GLU A 296 11.02 -25.32 30.24
CA GLU A 296 9.66 -25.23 29.72
C GLU A 296 9.69 -24.79 28.26
N LYS A 297 9.06 -25.57 27.40
CA LYS A 297 8.73 -25.20 26.03
C LYS A 297 7.29 -24.72 26.01
N MET A 298 7.07 -23.51 25.55
CA MET A 298 5.77 -22.83 25.53
C MET A 298 5.58 -22.13 24.19
N TYR A 299 4.33 -21.89 23.82
CA TYR A 299 4.03 -21.05 22.67
C TYR A 299 4.36 -19.59 22.98
N CYS A 300 4.82 -18.87 21.98
CA CYS A 300 5.00 -17.42 22.04
C CYS A 300 4.48 -16.80 20.75
N PRO A 301 3.96 -15.56 20.80
CA PRO A 301 3.62 -14.82 19.60
C PRO A 301 4.86 -14.59 18.75
N LEU A 302 4.66 -14.45 17.45
CA LEU A 302 5.76 -14.18 16.52
C LEU A 302 6.31 -12.77 16.71
N GLY A 303 5.44 -11.79 16.98
CA GLY A 303 5.80 -10.39 17.14
C GLY A 303 4.94 -9.50 16.24
N VAL A 304 5.52 -8.95 15.18
CA VAL A 304 4.83 -8.07 14.21
C VAL A 304 4.64 -8.77 12.87
N LEU A 305 3.39 -8.79 12.41
CA LEU A 305 2.98 -9.37 11.14
C LEU A 305 2.74 -8.26 10.11
N LEU A 306 3.29 -8.42 8.91
CA LEU A 306 2.94 -7.59 7.75
C LEU A 306 2.09 -8.40 6.78
N ILE A 307 0.84 -7.99 6.60
CA ILE A 307 -0.12 -8.73 5.79
C ILE A 307 -0.57 -7.88 4.62
N ILE A 308 -0.28 -8.37 3.41
CA ILE A 308 -0.51 -7.67 2.15
C ILE A 308 -1.57 -8.45 1.39
N PHE A 309 -2.73 -7.84 1.12
CA PHE A 309 -3.87 -8.52 0.53
C PHE A 309 -4.56 -7.69 -0.56
N GLU A 310 -5.18 -8.37 -1.51
CA GLU A 310 -5.85 -7.76 -2.67
C GLU A 310 -7.35 -8.10 -2.70
N SER A 311 -8.17 -7.10 -3.05
CA SER A 311 -9.59 -7.19 -3.39
C SER A 311 -10.49 -7.93 -2.39
N ARG A 312 -10.11 -7.97 -1.11
CA ARG A 312 -10.80 -8.72 -0.04
C ARG A 312 -10.85 -7.91 1.27
N PRO A 313 -11.81 -6.99 1.43
CA PRO A 313 -11.93 -6.20 2.66
C PRO A 313 -12.37 -7.05 3.87
N ASP A 314 -13.04 -8.18 3.64
CA ASP A 314 -13.38 -9.18 4.66
C ASP A 314 -12.16 -9.82 5.33
N ALA A 315 -11.08 -10.03 4.56
CA ALA A 315 -9.84 -10.59 5.07
C ALA A 315 -9.22 -9.71 6.17
N LEU A 316 -9.32 -8.38 6.05
CA LEU A 316 -8.80 -7.43 7.04
C LEU A 316 -9.30 -7.77 8.44
N VAL A 317 -10.61 -7.99 8.57
CA VAL A 317 -11.28 -8.26 9.84
C VAL A 317 -10.83 -9.58 10.45
N GLN A 318 -10.78 -10.64 9.64
CA GLN A 318 -10.35 -11.98 10.07
C GLN A 318 -8.89 -11.97 10.53
N ILE A 319 -8.03 -11.31 9.76
CA ILE A 319 -6.61 -11.18 10.06
C ILE A 319 -6.39 -10.41 11.36
N ALA A 320 -7.10 -9.29 11.55
CA ALA A 320 -7.03 -8.51 12.78
C ALA A 320 -7.45 -9.33 14.01
N ALA A 321 -8.54 -10.09 13.90
CA ALA A 321 -9.01 -10.94 14.98
C ALA A 321 -8.00 -12.03 15.37
N LEU A 322 -7.41 -12.71 14.38
CA LEU A 322 -6.36 -13.72 14.62
C LEU A 322 -5.10 -13.09 15.22
N ALA A 323 -4.66 -11.93 14.74
CA ALA A 323 -3.50 -11.23 15.28
C ALA A 323 -3.72 -10.84 16.76
N ILE A 324 -4.90 -10.33 17.10
CA ILE A 324 -5.25 -9.99 18.48
C ILE A 324 -5.29 -11.25 19.37
N ARG A 325 -5.98 -12.32 18.93
CA ARG A 325 -6.08 -13.56 19.70
C ARG A 325 -4.70 -14.17 19.99
N SER A 326 -3.80 -14.10 19.02
CA SER A 326 -2.44 -14.63 19.06
C SER A 326 -1.39 -13.66 19.61
N GLY A 327 -1.77 -12.46 20.05
CA GLY A 327 -0.86 -11.52 20.72
C GLY A 327 0.17 -10.86 19.80
N ASN A 328 -0.15 -10.72 18.51
CA ASN A 328 0.74 -10.14 17.51
C ASN A 328 0.35 -8.69 17.17
N GLY A 329 1.36 -7.86 16.88
CA GLY A 329 1.20 -6.56 16.24
C GLY A 329 0.94 -6.74 14.75
N LEU A 330 0.22 -5.82 14.13
CA LEU A 330 -0.27 -6.02 12.78
C LEU A 330 -0.10 -4.77 11.91
N LEU A 331 0.53 -4.96 10.75
CA LEU A 331 0.58 -4.00 9.65
C LEU A 331 -0.21 -4.56 8.48
N LEU A 332 -1.17 -3.79 7.99
CA LEU A 332 -2.07 -4.20 6.91
C LEU A 332 -1.84 -3.32 5.70
N LYS A 333 -1.73 -3.96 4.54
CA LYS A 333 -1.82 -3.29 3.25
C LYS A 333 -2.89 -3.94 2.40
N GLY A 334 -4.01 -3.25 2.26
CA GLY A 334 -5.07 -3.63 1.33
C GLY A 334 -4.83 -3.09 -0.09
N GLY A 335 -5.55 -3.63 -1.05
CA GLY A 335 -5.62 -3.11 -2.42
C GLY A 335 -6.15 -1.67 -2.49
N LYS A 336 -5.78 -0.94 -3.55
CA LYS A 336 -6.21 0.46 -3.77
C LYS A 336 -7.72 0.53 -4.05
N GLU A 337 -8.26 -0.52 -4.65
CA GLU A 337 -9.65 -0.68 -5.03
C GLU A 337 -10.62 -0.67 -3.84
N ALA A 338 -10.18 -1.12 -2.65
CA ALA A 338 -11.03 -1.22 -1.45
C ALA A 338 -10.56 -0.26 -0.35
N MET A 339 -10.03 0.91 -0.71
CA MET A 339 -9.39 1.83 0.25
C MET A 339 -10.39 2.33 1.30
N ARG A 340 -11.60 2.72 0.91
CA ARG A 340 -12.59 3.28 1.83
C ARG A 340 -13.08 2.20 2.79
N SER A 341 -13.41 1.03 2.25
CA SER A 341 -13.80 -0.17 3.00
C SER A 341 -12.76 -0.54 4.04
N ASN A 342 -11.48 -0.61 3.64
CA ASN A 342 -10.40 -0.95 4.58
C ASN A 342 -10.20 0.11 5.66
N THR A 343 -10.38 1.40 5.30
CA THR A 343 -10.24 2.51 6.24
C THR A 343 -11.34 2.52 7.29
N ILE A 344 -12.61 2.30 6.89
CA ILE A 344 -13.72 2.26 7.84
C ILE A 344 -13.62 1.03 8.75
N LEU A 345 -13.30 -0.14 8.21
CA LEU A 345 -13.10 -1.37 9.00
C LEU A 345 -11.96 -1.22 10.00
N HIS A 346 -10.81 -0.67 9.56
CA HIS A 346 -9.69 -0.37 10.45
C HIS A 346 -10.08 0.61 11.56
N LYS A 347 -10.84 1.66 11.25
CA LYS A 347 -11.33 2.63 12.23
C LYS A 347 -12.27 1.99 13.24
N VAL A 348 -13.22 1.16 12.81
CA VAL A 348 -14.15 0.46 13.70
C VAL A 348 -13.39 -0.48 14.64
N ILE A 349 -12.47 -1.29 14.12
CA ILE A 349 -11.66 -2.22 14.93
C ILE A 349 -10.77 -1.46 15.93
N THR A 350 -10.06 -0.42 15.48
CA THR A 350 -9.14 0.33 16.36
C THR A 350 -9.85 1.20 17.39
N SER A 351 -11.13 1.53 17.18
CA SER A 351 -11.92 2.32 18.13
C SER A 351 -12.22 1.58 19.44
N VAL A 352 -12.26 0.24 19.40
CA VAL A 352 -12.53 -0.60 20.58
C VAL A 352 -11.28 -1.16 21.24
N ILE A 353 -10.10 -0.95 20.66
CA ILE A 353 -8.84 -1.39 21.28
C ILE A 353 -8.62 -0.57 22.56
N PRO A 354 -8.42 -1.22 23.73
CA PRO A 354 -8.19 -0.53 24.99
C PRO A 354 -6.95 0.36 24.95
N ASP A 355 -7.01 1.51 25.62
CA ASP A 355 -5.88 2.44 25.69
C ASP A 355 -4.64 1.81 26.35
N ALA A 356 -4.82 0.81 27.22
CA ALA A 356 -3.74 0.03 27.83
C ALA A 356 -2.88 -0.72 26.79
N VAL A 357 -3.49 -1.18 25.69
CA VAL A 357 -2.78 -1.83 24.57
C VAL A 357 -2.23 -0.76 23.62
N GLY A 358 -3.06 0.24 23.32
CA GLY A 358 -2.73 1.33 22.41
C GLY A 358 -3.36 1.15 21.03
N LYS A 359 -3.95 2.22 20.52
CA LYS A 359 -4.68 2.25 19.23
C LYS A 359 -3.80 1.99 18.00
N LYS A 360 -2.48 2.01 18.17
CA LYS A 360 -1.48 1.77 17.11
C LYS A 360 -1.06 0.30 16.98
N LEU A 361 -1.74 -0.62 17.68
CA LEU A 361 -1.53 -2.07 17.51
C LEU A 361 -1.69 -2.52 16.05
N ILE A 362 -2.67 -1.95 15.36
CA ILE A 362 -2.97 -2.24 13.96
C ILE A 362 -2.66 -1.01 13.13
N GLY A 363 -1.65 -1.09 12.27
CA GLY A 363 -1.30 -0.06 11.29
C GLY A 363 -1.90 -0.35 9.92
N LEU A 364 -2.53 0.64 9.28
CA LEU A 364 -3.02 0.54 7.90
C LEU A 364 -2.12 1.37 6.97
N VAL A 365 -1.38 0.68 6.11
CA VAL A 365 -0.48 1.26 5.10
C VAL A 365 -1.32 1.71 3.90
N LYS A 366 -1.16 2.96 3.47
CA LYS A 366 -2.01 3.53 2.40
C LYS A 366 -1.32 3.53 1.04
N SER A 367 -0.01 3.79 1.00
CA SER A 367 0.74 3.88 -0.26
C SER A 367 1.35 2.54 -0.69
N LYS A 368 1.60 2.38 -1.99
CA LYS A 368 2.38 1.24 -2.52
C LYS A 368 3.88 1.41 -2.25
N ASP A 369 4.38 2.64 -2.28
CA ASP A 369 5.80 2.92 -2.10
C ASP A 369 6.27 2.58 -0.68
N GLU A 370 5.36 2.72 0.29
CA GLU A 370 5.56 2.34 1.68
C GLU A 370 5.83 0.83 1.87
N ILE A 371 5.36 -0.02 0.95
CA ILE A 371 5.57 -1.49 1.04
C ILE A 371 7.05 -1.82 0.89
N ALA A 372 7.74 -1.20 -0.08
CA ALA A 372 9.14 -1.48 -0.35
C ALA A 372 10.04 -1.10 0.85
N ASP A 373 9.65 -0.06 1.59
CA ASP A 373 10.34 0.34 2.81
C ASP A 373 10.04 -0.61 3.97
N LEU A 374 8.80 -1.08 4.12
CA LEU A 374 8.43 -2.07 5.14
C LEU A 374 9.11 -3.43 4.92
N LEU A 375 9.22 -3.88 3.67
CA LEU A 375 9.87 -5.15 3.32
C LEU A 375 11.38 -5.18 3.66
N LYS A 376 12.00 -4.04 3.96
CA LYS A 376 13.40 -3.94 4.41
C LYS A 376 13.56 -3.98 5.93
N LEU A 377 12.47 -3.94 6.70
CA LEU A 377 12.49 -3.85 8.17
C LEU A 377 12.52 -5.25 8.80
N ASP A 378 13.53 -6.06 8.47
CA ASP A 378 13.75 -7.39 9.07
C ASP A 378 14.18 -7.34 10.55
N ASP A 379 14.46 -6.15 11.07
CA ASP A 379 14.72 -5.88 12.48
C ASP A 379 13.45 -5.65 13.32
N VAL A 380 12.34 -5.29 12.66
CA VAL A 380 11.07 -4.94 13.33
C VAL A 380 9.96 -5.92 13.00
N ILE A 381 9.84 -6.34 11.74
CA ILE A 381 8.76 -7.20 11.23
C ILE A 381 9.24 -8.65 11.21
N ASP A 382 8.48 -9.53 11.87
CA ASP A 382 8.87 -10.92 12.10
C ASP A 382 8.33 -11.89 11.03
N LEU A 383 7.21 -11.56 10.38
CA LEU A 383 6.61 -12.38 9.32
C LEU A 383 5.82 -11.55 8.30
N VAL A 384 5.96 -11.88 7.01
CA VAL A 384 5.13 -11.34 5.92
C VAL A 384 4.16 -12.39 5.40
N ILE A 385 2.88 -12.04 5.26
CA ILE A 385 1.84 -12.92 4.71
C ILE A 385 1.20 -12.25 3.48
N PRO A 386 1.61 -12.63 2.25
CA PRO A 386 0.92 -12.19 1.05
C PRO A 386 -0.35 -13.03 0.81
N ARG A 387 -1.48 -12.34 0.60
CA ARG A 387 -2.80 -12.92 0.30
C ARG A 387 -3.33 -12.32 -1.00
N GLY A 388 -2.86 -12.84 -2.12
CA GLY A 388 -3.22 -12.34 -3.44
C GLY A 388 -2.72 -13.26 -4.53
N SER A 389 -2.45 -12.69 -5.70
CA SER A 389 -1.94 -13.44 -6.85
C SER A 389 -0.57 -14.08 -6.61
N ASN A 390 -0.28 -15.17 -7.31
CA ASN A 390 1.04 -15.84 -7.32
C ASN A 390 2.19 -14.88 -7.68
N ARG A 391 1.91 -13.90 -8.56
CA ARG A 391 2.84 -12.83 -8.92
C ARG A 391 3.19 -11.96 -7.71
N LEU A 392 2.20 -11.55 -6.92
CA LEU A 392 2.41 -10.76 -5.70
C LEU A 392 3.29 -11.53 -4.70
N VAL A 393 2.97 -12.80 -4.46
CA VAL A 393 3.73 -13.67 -3.53
C VAL A 393 5.19 -13.79 -3.97
N SER A 394 5.42 -14.06 -5.26
CA SER A 394 6.76 -14.22 -5.83
C SER A 394 7.57 -12.92 -5.78
N GLN A 395 6.93 -11.78 -6.06
CA GLN A 395 7.56 -10.46 -5.97
C GLN A 395 7.99 -10.13 -4.54
N ILE A 396 7.12 -10.37 -3.56
CA ILE A 396 7.44 -10.13 -2.15
C ILE A 396 8.60 -11.02 -1.69
N LYS A 397 8.56 -12.32 -2.03
CA LYS A 397 9.65 -13.26 -1.71
C LYS A 397 11.00 -12.83 -2.27
N ALA A 398 11.02 -12.20 -3.46
CA ALA A 398 12.25 -11.73 -4.07
C ALA A 398 12.79 -10.42 -3.47
N GLN A 399 11.95 -9.63 -2.79
CA GLN A 399 12.27 -8.28 -2.32
C GLN A 399 12.61 -8.19 -0.83
N THR A 400 12.35 -9.23 -0.03
CA THR A 400 12.51 -9.18 1.43
C THR A 400 13.38 -10.31 1.98
N LYS A 401 14.04 -10.04 3.11
CA LYS A 401 14.71 -11.04 3.95
C LYS A 401 13.81 -11.57 5.06
N ILE A 402 12.68 -10.91 5.30
CA ILE A 402 11.71 -11.31 6.32
C ILE A 402 11.12 -12.67 5.90
N PRO A 403 10.91 -13.62 6.84
CA PRO A 403 10.22 -14.86 6.52
C PRO A 403 8.84 -14.60 5.88
N VAL A 404 8.58 -15.23 4.74
CA VAL A 404 7.32 -15.07 3.99
C VAL A 404 6.48 -16.34 4.08
N LEU A 405 5.28 -16.23 4.66
CA LEU A 405 4.31 -17.30 4.73
C LEU A 405 3.29 -17.14 3.60
N GLY A 406 3.52 -17.84 2.49
CA GLY A 406 2.60 -17.88 1.35
C GLY A 406 3.05 -18.89 0.30
N HIS A 407 2.09 -19.43 -0.44
CA HIS A 407 2.35 -20.31 -1.58
C HIS A 407 2.26 -19.52 -2.88
N ALA A 408 3.14 -19.84 -3.82
CA ALA A 408 3.20 -19.18 -5.11
C ALA A 408 2.53 -19.98 -6.22
N ASP A 409 2.08 -21.21 -5.94
CA ASP A 409 1.45 -22.11 -6.92
C ASP A 409 0.37 -22.95 -6.21
N GLY A 410 -0.75 -23.20 -6.89
CA GLY A 410 -1.91 -23.95 -6.39
C GLY A 410 -2.31 -25.13 -7.29
N ILE A 411 -1.36 -25.91 -7.81
CA ILE A 411 -1.65 -26.98 -8.77
C ILE A 411 -2.14 -28.24 -8.03
N CYS A 412 -3.44 -28.32 -7.81
CA CYS A 412 -4.09 -29.46 -7.18
C CYS A 412 -4.45 -30.55 -8.20
N HIS A 413 -4.28 -31.80 -7.78
CA HIS A 413 -4.60 -32.98 -8.58
C HIS A 413 -5.73 -33.77 -7.93
N VAL A 414 -6.61 -34.35 -8.74
CA VAL A 414 -7.56 -35.40 -8.31
C VAL A 414 -7.21 -36.67 -9.08
N TYR A 415 -7.10 -37.80 -8.40
CA TYR A 415 -6.86 -39.10 -9.03
C TYR A 415 -8.06 -40.03 -8.86
N ILE A 416 -8.54 -40.59 -9.96
CA ILE A 416 -9.62 -41.60 -9.98
C ILE A 416 -9.01 -42.98 -10.19
N ASP A 417 -9.04 -43.79 -9.13
CA ASP A 417 -8.60 -45.18 -9.18
C ASP A 417 -9.59 -46.09 -9.91
N LYS A 418 -9.12 -47.20 -10.48
CA LYS A 418 -9.97 -48.22 -11.13
C LYS A 418 -11.08 -48.79 -10.24
N SER A 419 -10.92 -48.72 -8.91
CA SER A 419 -11.90 -49.20 -7.93
C SER A 419 -12.83 -48.10 -7.39
N ALA A 420 -12.73 -46.87 -7.91
CA ALA A 420 -13.51 -45.74 -7.43
C ALA A 420 -15.02 -45.91 -7.73
N ASP A 421 -15.83 -45.49 -6.76
CA ASP A 421 -17.27 -45.26 -6.99
C ASP A 421 -17.43 -44.03 -7.90
N MET A 422 -17.94 -44.25 -9.10
CA MET A 422 -18.05 -43.20 -10.12
C MET A 422 -19.05 -42.11 -9.75
N ASP A 423 -20.11 -42.40 -9.00
CA ASP A 423 -21.08 -41.38 -8.57
C ASP A 423 -20.49 -40.46 -7.50
N MET A 424 -19.64 -41.01 -6.63
CA MET A 424 -18.88 -40.20 -5.70
C MET A 424 -17.76 -39.41 -6.40
N ALA A 425 -17.03 -40.05 -7.32
CA ALA A 425 -15.98 -39.40 -8.10
C ALA A 425 -16.52 -38.17 -8.86
N LYS A 426 -17.70 -38.30 -9.50
CA LYS A 426 -18.39 -37.20 -10.17
C LYS A 426 -18.62 -36.00 -9.25
N ARG A 427 -19.22 -36.24 -8.08
CA ARG A 427 -19.49 -35.19 -7.08
C ARG A 427 -18.21 -34.48 -6.63
N ILE A 428 -17.15 -35.22 -6.33
CA ILE A 428 -15.88 -34.65 -5.86
C ILE A 428 -15.21 -33.83 -6.97
N VAL A 429 -15.15 -34.34 -8.19
CA VAL A 429 -14.49 -33.65 -9.31
C VAL A 429 -15.24 -32.37 -9.68
N LEU A 430 -16.58 -32.42 -9.70
CA LEU A 430 -17.40 -31.24 -9.93
C LEU A 430 -17.21 -30.20 -8.82
N ASP A 431 -17.30 -30.60 -7.56
CA ASP A 431 -17.06 -29.70 -6.42
C ASP A 431 -15.67 -29.06 -6.49
N ALA A 432 -14.64 -29.90 -6.68
CA ALA A 432 -13.26 -29.44 -6.71
C ALA A 432 -12.94 -28.48 -7.86
N LYS A 433 -13.73 -28.47 -8.95
CA LYS A 433 -13.49 -27.57 -10.10
C LYS A 433 -14.47 -26.41 -10.19
N VAL A 434 -15.75 -26.67 -9.98
CA VAL A 434 -16.86 -25.76 -10.34
C VAL A 434 -17.25 -24.85 -9.18
N ASP A 435 -17.07 -25.28 -7.92
CA ASP A 435 -17.45 -24.48 -6.74
C ASP A 435 -16.77 -23.11 -6.73
N TYR A 436 -15.43 -23.11 -6.79
CA TYR A 436 -14.67 -21.86 -6.89
C TYR A 436 -13.41 -22.03 -7.76
N PRO A 437 -13.52 -21.92 -9.10
CA PRO A 437 -12.43 -22.25 -10.03
C PRO A 437 -11.18 -21.36 -9.90
N ALA A 438 -11.32 -20.17 -9.31
CA ALA A 438 -10.22 -19.23 -9.08
C ALA A 438 -9.53 -19.44 -7.71
N ALA A 439 -9.93 -20.45 -6.96
CA ALA A 439 -9.31 -20.80 -5.68
C ALA A 439 -7.98 -21.54 -5.91
N CYS A 440 -7.01 -21.31 -5.02
CA CYS A 440 -5.72 -21.99 -5.08
C CYS A 440 -5.77 -23.49 -4.71
N ASN A 441 -6.94 -23.99 -4.27
CA ASN A 441 -7.20 -25.39 -3.99
C ASN A 441 -8.15 -26.04 -5.02
N ALA A 442 -8.53 -25.30 -6.06
CA ALA A 442 -9.33 -25.86 -7.14
C ALA A 442 -8.54 -26.92 -7.91
N MET A 443 -9.20 -27.96 -8.37
CA MET A 443 -8.58 -29.00 -9.19
C MET A 443 -8.06 -28.39 -10.50
N GLU A 444 -6.78 -28.58 -10.80
CA GLU A 444 -6.17 -28.16 -12.06
C GLU A 444 -5.85 -29.35 -12.96
N THR A 445 -5.56 -30.52 -12.37
CA THR A 445 -5.27 -31.75 -13.10
C THR A 445 -6.11 -32.93 -12.59
N LEU A 446 -6.84 -33.58 -13.48
CA LEU A 446 -7.56 -34.83 -13.25
C LEU A 446 -6.73 -36.00 -13.81
N LEU A 447 -6.28 -36.89 -12.93
CA LEU A 447 -5.59 -38.13 -13.27
C LEU A 447 -6.60 -39.27 -13.23
N VAL A 448 -6.64 -40.09 -14.28
CA VAL A 448 -7.60 -41.20 -14.38
C VAL A 448 -6.84 -42.50 -14.62
N HIS A 449 -7.16 -43.56 -13.86
CA HIS A 449 -6.57 -44.86 -14.11
C HIS A 449 -6.93 -45.37 -15.52
N LYS A 450 -5.96 -45.91 -16.26
CA LYS A 450 -6.12 -46.36 -17.66
C LYS A 450 -7.32 -47.30 -17.91
N ASP A 451 -7.64 -48.14 -16.94
CA ASP A 451 -8.75 -49.10 -17.02
C ASP A 451 -10.14 -48.43 -17.12
N LEU A 452 -10.25 -47.15 -16.72
CA LEU A 452 -11.47 -46.36 -16.80
C LEU A 452 -11.65 -45.61 -18.14
N ASN A 453 -10.69 -45.71 -19.06
CA ASN A 453 -10.71 -44.98 -20.32
C ASN A 453 -11.89 -45.34 -21.26
N LYS A 454 -12.63 -46.42 -20.97
CA LYS A 454 -13.79 -46.86 -21.77
C LYS A 454 -15.03 -47.16 -20.92
N THR A 455 -15.11 -46.61 -19.71
CA THR A 455 -16.28 -46.80 -18.86
C THR A 455 -17.29 -45.67 -19.08
N GLU A 456 -18.58 -46.02 -19.17
CA GLU A 456 -19.68 -45.05 -19.30
C GLU A 456 -19.63 -43.99 -18.17
N GLY A 457 -19.18 -44.38 -16.98
CA GLY A 457 -19.04 -43.46 -15.85
C GLY A 457 -18.02 -42.34 -16.07
N LEU A 458 -16.95 -42.57 -16.86
CA LEU A 458 -16.01 -41.51 -17.21
C LEU A 458 -16.61 -40.59 -18.28
N ASP A 459 -17.26 -41.15 -19.29
CA ASP A 459 -17.91 -40.36 -20.34
C ASP A 459 -18.97 -39.42 -19.75
N ASP A 460 -19.78 -39.91 -18.81
CA ASP A 460 -20.74 -39.09 -18.08
C ASP A 460 -20.08 -37.94 -17.31
N LEU A 461 -18.96 -38.21 -16.62
CA LEU A 461 -18.22 -37.18 -15.87
C LEU A 461 -17.69 -36.09 -16.81
N LEU A 462 -17.16 -36.47 -17.97
CA LEU A 462 -16.68 -35.53 -18.97
C LEU A 462 -17.83 -34.70 -19.57
N MET A 463 -18.99 -35.32 -19.79
CA MET A 463 -20.19 -34.59 -20.23
C MET A 463 -20.70 -33.61 -19.17
N GLU A 464 -20.69 -33.97 -17.89
CA GLU A 464 -21.08 -33.08 -16.79
C GLU A 464 -20.13 -31.88 -16.68
N LEU A 465 -18.81 -32.11 -16.73
CA LEU A 465 -17.82 -31.04 -16.75
C LEU A 465 -17.99 -30.09 -17.94
N ALA A 466 -18.23 -30.64 -19.13
CA ALA A 466 -18.49 -29.85 -20.33
C ALA A 466 -19.80 -29.03 -20.21
N LYS A 467 -20.84 -29.60 -19.58
CA LYS A 467 -22.13 -28.94 -19.34
C LYS A 467 -21.98 -27.75 -18.38
N GLU A 468 -21.14 -27.86 -17.36
CA GLU A 468 -20.78 -26.75 -16.45
C GLU A 468 -19.81 -25.74 -17.11
N GLY A 469 -19.36 -25.99 -18.35
CA GLY A 469 -18.52 -25.08 -19.11
C GLY A 469 -17.01 -25.25 -18.88
N VAL A 470 -16.57 -26.39 -18.32
CA VAL A 470 -15.16 -26.68 -18.08
C VAL A 470 -14.47 -27.10 -19.38
N VAL A 471 -13.41 -26.39 -19.75
CA VAL A 471 -12.55 -26.73 -20.90
C VAL A 471 -11.49 -27.77 -20.48
N ILE A 472 -11.52 -28.94 -21.12
CA ILE A 472 -10.61 -30.04 -20.79
C ILE A 472 -9.44 -30.04 -21.78
N TYR A 473 -8.21 -29.99 -21.24
CA TYR A 473 -6.97 -30.14 -21.99
C TYR A 473 -6.36 -31.52 -21.73
N GLY A 474 -6.08 -32.28 -22.78
CA GLY A 474 -5.49 -33.61 -22.65
C GLY A 474 -3.97 -33.55 -22.51
N GLY A 475 -3.43 -34.29 -21.55
CA GLY A 475 -2.04 -34.75 -21.61
C GLY A 475 -1.80 -35.70 -22.80
N PRO A 476 -0.57 -36.12 -23.11
CA PRO A 476 -0.29 -36.95 -24.29
C PRO A 476 -1.21 -38.15 -24.49
N VAL A 477 -1.53 -38.93 -23.44
CA VAL A 477 -2.38 -40.14 -23.61
C VAL A 477 -3.84 -39.75 -23.74
N ALA A 478 -4.30 -38.78 -22.95
CA ALA A 478 -5.66 -38.26 -23.02
C ALA A 478 -5.96 -37.53 -24.34
N HIS A 479 -5.02 -36.77 -24.89
CA HIS A 479 -5.14 -36.11 -26.19
C HIS A 479 -5.35 -37.14 -27.30
N ASP A 480 -4.52 -38.18 -27.33
CA ASP A 480 -4.60 -39.20 -28.36
C ASP A 480 -5.91 -40.00 -28.28
N THR A 481 -6.40 -40.23 -27.06
CA THR A 481 -7.62 -41.03 -26.81
C THR A 481 -8.90 -40.22 -26.99
N LEU A 482 -9.02 -39.07 -26.33
CA LEU A 482 -10.25 -38.27 -26.26
C LEU A 482 -10.34 -37.18 -27.35
N LYS A 483 -9.26 -36.96 -28.12
CA LYS A 483 -9.17 -35.91 -29.16
C LYS A 483 -9.43 -34.48 -28.66
N VAL A 484 -9.15 -34.22 -27.39
CA VAL A 484 -9.22 -32.90 -26.75
C VAL A 484 -7.96 -32.07 -27.05
N PRO A 485 -7.97 -30.73 -26.91
CA PRO A 485 -6.77 -29.89 -27.09
C PRO A 485 -5.61 -30.37 -26.21
N LYS A 486 -4.40 -30.41 -26.78
CA LYS A 486 -3.22 -30.86 -26.04
C LYS A 486 -2.77 -29.79 -25.04
N VAL A 487 -2.38 -30.20 -23.84
CA VAL A 487 -1.77 -29.30 -22.85
C VAL A 487 -0.30 -29.02 -23.19
N ASP A 488 0.14 -27.77 -23.02
CA ASP A 488 1.53 -27.37 -23.24
C ASP A 488 2.45 -27.79 -22.08
N SER A 489 1.93 -27.80 -20.86
CA SER A 489 2.66 -28.12 -19.64
C SER A 489 1.73 -28.70 -18.59
N PHE A 490 2.17 -29.77 -17.91
CA PHE A 490 1.49 -30.27 -16.70
C PHE A 490 1.67 -29.34 -15.49
N HIS A 491 2.58 -28.37 -15.58
CA HIS A 491 2.71 -27.28 -14.60
C HIS A 491 1.93 -26.05 -15.07
N HIS A 492 0.60 -26.14 -15.06
CA HIS A 492 -0.27 -25.01 -15.40
C HIS A 492 -1.42 -24.89 -14.40
N GLU A 493 -1.59 -23.68 -13.84
CA GLU A 493 -2.71 -23.31 -12.98
C GLU A 493 -3.66 -22.47 -13.83
N TYR A 494 -4.85 -22.99 -14.12
CA TYR A 494 -5.81 -22.32 -14.99
C TYR A 494 -6.59 -21.23 -14.25
N SER A 495 -6.82 -21.38 -12.94
CA SER A 495 -7.61 -20.46 -12.09
C SER A 495 -8.97 -20.05 -12.73
N SER A 496 -9.54 -20.94 -13.53
CA SER A 496 -10.73 -20.72 -14.37
C SER A 496 -11.44 -22.04 -14.63
N MET A 497 -12.54 -22.01 -15.40
CA MET A 497 -13.28 -23.20 -15.83
C MET A 497 -12.49 -24.00 -16.90
N ALA A 498 -11.31 -24.48 -16.54
CA ALA A 498 -10.46 -25.31 -17.37
C ALA A 498 -9.62 -26.27 -16.51
N CYS A 499 -9.33 -27.47 -17.01
CA CYS A 499 -8.46 -28.42 -16.33
C CYS A 499 -7.69 -29.30 -17.32
N THR A 500 -6.60 -29.90 -16.84
CA THR A 500 -5.87 -30.92 -17.56
C THR A 500 -6.41 -32.30 -17.21
N LEU A 501 -6.57 -33.20 -18.18
CA LEU A 501 -6.88 -34.62 -17.96
C LEU A 501 -5.73 -35.47 -18.47
N GLU A 502 -5.28 -36.44 -17.69
CA GLU A 502 -4.29 -37.43 -18.13
C GLU A 502 -4.60 -38.84 -17.60
N PHE A 503 -4.30 -39.86 -18.40
CA PHE A 503 -4.40 -41.25 -17.99
C PHE A 503 -3.09 -41.75 -17.38
N VAL A 504 -3.20 -42.46 -16.25
CA VAL A 504 -2.06 -43.06 -15.54
C VAL A 504 -2.24 -44.57 -15.40
N ASP A 505 -1.12 -45.28 -15.34
CA ASP A 505 -1.11 -46.75 -15.31
C ASP A 505 -1.62 -47.34 -13.99
N ASP A 506 -1.28 -46.69 -12.87
CA ASP A 506 -1.56 -47.12 -11.51
C ASP A 506 -1.41 -45.95 -10.51
N VAL A 507 -1.67 -46.24 -9.23
CA VAL A 507 -1.53 -45.30 -8.12
C VAL A 507 -0.09 -44.77 -7.99
N GLN A 508 0.92 -45.60 -8.25
CA GLN A 508 2.31 -45.16 -8.12
C GLN A 508 2.65 -44.12 -9.19
N SER A 509 2.19 -44.33 -10.41
CA SER A 509 2.31 -43.39 -11.53
C SER A 509 1.57 -42.09 -11.22
N ALA A 510 0.41 -42.17 -10.57
CA ALA A 510 -0.32 -41.00 -10.09
C ALA A 510 0.50 -40.22 -9.04
N ILE A 511 1.09 -40.91 -8.04
CA ILE A 511 1.95 -40.33 -7.02
C ILE A 511 3.18 -39.66 -7.64
N ASP A 512 3.83 -40.31 -8.60
CA ASP A 512 5.00 -39.79 -9.29
C ASP A 512 4.65 -38.54 -10.12
N HIS A 513 3.51 -38.54 -10.80
CA HIS A 513 2.99 -37.38 -11.50
C HIS A 513 2.71 -36.22 -10.53
N ILE A 514 2.02 -36.51 -9.43
CA ILE A 514 1.69 -35.57 -8.36
C ILE A 514 2.94 -34.95 -7.76
N ASN A 515 3.97 -35.74 -7.45
CA ASN A 515 5.22 -35.25 -6.87
C ASN A 515 6.05 -34.44 -7.87
N ARG A 516 5.98 -34.79 -9.15
CA ARG A 516 6.74 -34.11 -10.20
C ARG A 516 6.10 -32.79 -10.62
N TYR A 517 4.78 -32.78 -10.78
CA TYR A 517 4.04 -31.67 -11.38
C TYR A 517 3.21 -30.86 -10.39
N GLY A 518 2.82 -31.46 -9.27
CA GLY A 518 2.13 -30.79 -8.19
C GLY A 518 3.02 -29.82 -7.44
N ARG A 519 2.42 -28.71 -7.00
CA ARG A 519 3.06 -27.73 -6.12
C ARG A 519 2.12 -27.55 -4.95
N TYR A 520 2.24 -28.45 -3.98
CA TYR A 520 1.47 -28.40 -2.74
C TYR A 520 2.22 -27.50 -1.75
N ALA A 521 1.58 -26.43 -1.27
CA ALA A 521 1.74 -26.14 0.16
C ALA A 521 1.25 -27.37 0.91
N GLY A 522 1.75 -27.65 2.12
CA GLY A 522 1.21 -28.71 2.98
C GLY A 522 -0.24 -28.44 3.44
N PHE A 523 -1.15 -28.13 2.52
CA PHE A 523 -2.57 -28.37 2.61
C PHE A 523 -2.81 -29.84 2.34
N HIS A 524 -3.59 -30.46 3.20
CA HIS A 524 -3.93 -31.89 3.22
C HIS A 524 -3.80 -32.59 1.87
N LEU A 525 -2.80 -33.46 1.81
CA LEU A 525 -2.58 -34.45 0.77
C LEU A 525 -3.78 -35.42 0.77
N ASN A 526 -4.85 -35.08 0.04
CA ASN A 526 -5.96 -36.00 -0.20
C ASN A 526 -5.62 -36.88 -1.41
N ILE A 527 -4.65 -37.78 -1.25
CA ILE A 527 -4.31 -38.80 -2.24
C ILE A 527 -5.32 -39.95 -2.09
N LEU A 528 -6.40 -39.86 -2.87
CA LEU A 528 -7.41 -40.89 -2.87
C LEU A 528 -6.93 -42.15 -3.62
N SER A 529 -6.61 -43.26 -2.93
CA SER A 529 -6.99 -44.59 -3.46
C SER A 529 -8.46 -44.90 -3.08
N MET A 530 -9.27 -43.83 -3.08
CA MET A 530 -10.31 -43.46 -2.10
C MET A 530 -9.84 -43.33 -0.62
N PHE A 531 -8.82 -42.52 -0.35
CA PHE A 531 -8.21 -42.25 0.97
C PHE A 531 -7.92 -40.73 1.14
N PHE A 532 -8.64 -39.92 1.93
CA PHE A 532 -8.46 -39.74 3.38
C PHE A 532 -7.73 -40.90 4.04
N PHE A 533 -6.54 -40.74 4.62
CA PHE A 533 -6.18 -41.59 5.77
C PHE A 533 -5.21 -40.93 6.76
N CYS A 534 -5.74 -40.78 7.97
CA CYS A 534 -5.00 -40.75 9.21
C CYS A 534 -4.44 -42.15 9.48
N TYR A 535 -3.11 -42.35 9.52
CA TYR A 535 -2.54 -43.65 9.87
C TYR A 535 -2.63 -43.90 11.38
N THR A 536 -3.29 -44.99 11.78
CA THR A 536 -2.86 -45.81 12.92
C THR A 536 -2.96 -47.29 12.53
N LYS A 537 -1.79 -47.96 12.54
CA LYS A 537 -1.67 -49.42 12.50
C LYS A 537 -2.49 -50.02 13.65
N PHE A 538 -3.37 -50.95 13.33
CA PHE A 538 -3.60 -52.10 14.21
C PHE A 538 -3.27 -53.36 13.41
N ASP A 539 -2.23 -54.06 13.86
CA ASP A 539 -2.02 -55.47 13.56
C ASP A 539 -3.28 -56.24 13.96
N LEU A 540 -3.83 -57.05 13.06
CA LEU A 540 -4.59 -58.23 13.43
C LEU A 540 -4.38 -59.30 12.37
N SER A 541 -3.53 -60.27 12.74
CA SER A 541 -3.85 -61.69 12.59
C SER A 541 -5.26 -62.00 13.04
#